data_AF-A0A3N9XUG0-F1
#
_entry.id   AF-A0A3N9XUG0-F1
#
_cell.length_a   1.000
_cell.length_b   1.000
_cell.length_c   1.000
_cell.angle_alpha   90.00
_cell.angle_beta   90.00
_cell.angle_gamma   90.00
#
_symmetry.space_group_name_H-M   'P 1'
#
loop_
_entity.id
_entity.type
_entity.pdbx_description
1 polymer ?
#
loop_
_entity_poly.entity_id
_entity_poly.type
_entity_poly.pdbx_seq_one_letter_code
_entity_poly.pdbx_strand_id
1 'polypeptide(L)' 'PTPTPTPTNPPAQGGTWATGRAYQVGDQVTYGGATYRCRQAHTAIPGWEPPNVPALWLQV' A
#
# COMPACT_ATOMS: atom_id res chain seq x y z
N PRO A 1 25.68 3.96 6.41
CA PRO A 1 24.33 3.60 6.95
C PRO A 1 23.24 4.49 6.35
N THR A 2 22.69 4.07 5.21
CA THR A 2 21.50 4.71 4.63
C THR A 2 20.73 3.63 3.88
N PRO A 3 19.60 3.11 4.39
CA PRO A 3 18.66 2.45 3.49
C PRO A 3 18.09 3.58 2.63
N THR A 4 18.42 3.58 1.34
CA THR A 4 17.80 4.45 0.34
C THR A 4 16.52 3.75 -0.12
N PRO A 5 15.31 4.12 0.35
CA PRO A 5 14.11 3.70 -0.34
C PRO A 5 13.96 4.62 -1.57
N THR A 6 14.42 4.15 -2.73
CA THR A 6 13.97 4.72 -3.99
C THR A 6 12.86 3.82 -4.54
N PRO A 7 11.57 4.03 -4.19
CA PRO A 7 10.52 3.62 -5.10
C PRO A 7 10.38 4.73 -6.15
N THR A 8 11.16 4.63 -7.25
CA THR A 8 10.80 5.32 -8.49
C THR A 8 9.60 4.59 -9.07
N ASN A 9 8.42 4.91 -8.56
CA ASN A 9 7.20 4.73 -9.32
C ASN A 9 6.34 5.94 -8.98
N PRO A 10 5.85 6.70 -9.98
CA PRO A 10 4.92 7.81 -9.72
C PRO A 10 3.78 7.30 -8.84
N PRO A 11 3.19 8.18 -8.00
CA PRO A 11 2.07 7.80 -7.13
C PRO A 11 1.02 7.17 -8.04
N ALA A 12 0.93 5.83 -7.98
CA ALA A 12 -0.01 5.10 -8.78
C ALA A 12 -1.35 5.34 -8.09
N GLN A 13 -1.96 6.46 -8.44
CA GLN A 13 -3.30 6.83 -8.07
C GLN A 13 -4.20 5.62 -8.40
N GLY A 14 -4.57 4.81 -7.40
CA GLY A 14 -5.57 3.76 -7.55
C GLY A 14 -5.14 2.56 -8.42
N GLY A 15 -3.97 1.98 -8.16
CA GLY A 15 -3.57 0.70 -8.75
C GLY A 15 -4.06 -0.51 -7.94
N THR A 16 -4.05 -1.71 -8.52
CA THR A 16 -4.29 -2.96 -7.78
C THR A 16 -3.21 -3.16 -6.71
N TRP A 17 -3.58 -3.60 -5.51
CA TRP A 17 -2.61 -3.90 -4.43
C TRP A 17 -1.55 -4.90 -4.92
N ALA A 18 -0.27 -4.63 -4.61
CA ALA A 18 0.86 -5.42 -5.02
C ALA A 18 1.84 -5.64 -3.85
N THR A 19 2.31 -6.87 -3.69
CA THR A 19 3.37 -7.23 -2.75
C THR A 19 4.73 -6.70 -3.22
N GLY A 20 5.59 -6.36 -2.27
CA GLY A 20 6.93 -5.81 -2.50
C GLY A 20 6.94 -4.30 -2.77
N ARG A 21 5.78 -3.64 -2.76
CA ARG A 21 5.66 -2.20 -3.00
C ARG A 21 5.63 -1.43 -1.69
N ALA A 22 6.43 -0.38 -1.59
CA ALA A 22 6.32 0.60 -0.51
C ALA A 22 5.11 1.51 -0.77
N TYR A 23 4.19 1.55 0.20
CA TYR A 23 3.02 2.41 0.21
C TYR A 23 3.16 3.46 1.30
N GLN A 24 2.76 4.68 1.02
CA GLN A 24 2.80 5.78 1.97
C GLN A 24 1.41 6.11 2.49
N VAL A 25 1.33 6.84 3.61
CA VAL A 25 0.05 7.31 4.14
C VAL A 25 -0.67 8.14 3.08
N GLY A 26 -1.89 7.75 2.72
CA GLY A 26 -2.69 8.39 1.68
C GLY A 26 -2.69 7.65 0.33
N ASP A 27 -1.77 6.69 0.10
CA ASP A 27 -1.82 5.85 -1.11
C ASP A 27 -3.15 5.09 -1.18
N GLN A 28 -3.73 4.97 -2.37
CA GLN A 28 -4.94 4.18 -2.59
C GLN A 28 -4.65 2.97 -3.47
N VAL A 29 -5.12 1.80 -3.04
CA VAL A 29 -5.02 0.54 -3.76
C VAL A 29 -6.37 -0.11 -3.92
N THR A 30 -6.57 -0.85 -4.99
CA THR A 30 -7.80 -1.61 -5.22
C THR A 30 -7.53 -3.09 -4.99
N TYR A 31 -8.36 -3.75 -4.19
CA TYR A 31 -8.26 -5.19 -3.92
C TYR A 31 -9.65 -5.81 -3.82
N GLY A 32 -9.90 -6.87 -4.59
CA GLY A 32 -11.20 -7.57 -4.58
C GLY A 32 -12.40 -6.68 -4.97
N GLY A 33 -12.18 -5.62 -5.75
CA GLY A 33 -13.23 -4.67 -6.15
C GLY A 33 -13.51 -3.54 -5.15
N ALA A 34 -12.83 -3.52 -3.99
CA ALA A 34 -12.89 -2.42 -3.03
C ALA A 34 -11.61 -1.58 -3.07
N THR A 35 -11.74 -0.29 -2.78
CA THR A 35 -10.59 0.62 -2.67
C THR A 35 -10.15 0.70 -1.21
N TYR A 36 -8.84 0.77 -0.99
CA TYR A 36 -8.24 0.87 0.33
C TYR A 36 -7.19 1.96 0.33
N ARG A 37 -7.26 2.84 1.32
CA ARG A 37 -6.29 3.89 1.55
C ARG A 37 -5.29 3.48 2.63
N CYS A 38 -4.02 3.54 2.31
CA CYS A 38 -2.93 3.31 3.23
C CYS A 38 -2.96 4.37 4.34
N ARG A 39 -2.97 3.92 5.60
CA ARG A 39 -3.03 4.76 6.81
C ARG A 39 -1.65 4.94 7.44
N GLN A 40 -0.75 3.99 7.22
CA GLN A 40 0.60 3.98 7.77
C GLN A 40 1.59 3.65 6.66
N ALA A 41 2.66 4.43 6.52
CA ALA A 41 3.68 4.15 5.51
C ALA A 41 4.37 2.81 5.82
N HIS A 42 4.33 1.89 4.85
CA HIS A 42 4.82 0.54 5.03
C HIS A 42 5.15 -0.14 3.69
N THR A 43 5.87 -1.25 3.73
CA THR A 43 6.12 -2.09 2.56
C THR A 43 5.13 -3.24 2.55
N ALA A 44 4.30 -3.33 1.51
CA ALA A 44 3.37 -4.45 1.36
C ALA A 44 4.14 -5.75 1.19
N ILE A 45 3.73 -6.76 1.96
CA ILE A 45 4.29 -8.11 1.93
C ILE A 45 3.15 -9.12 1.84
N PRO A 46 3.42 -10.39 1.48
CA PRO A 46 2.42 -11.44 1.51
C PRO A 46 1.82 -11.56 2.92
N GLY A 47 0.50 -11.58 3.04
CA GLY A 47 -0.21 -11.58 4.32
C GLY A 47 -0.61 -10.18 4.83
N TRP A 48 -0.12 -9.11 4.21
CA TRP A 48 -0.55 -7.73 4.48
C TRP A 48 -1.54 -7.24 3.42
N GLU A 49 -2.46 -8.12 3.01
CA GLU A 49 -3.55 -7.72 2.13
C GLU A 49 -4.45 -6.70 2.85
N PRO A 50 -5.00 -5.71 2.13
CA PRO A 50 -5.86 -4.71 2.73
C PRO A 50 -6.99 -5.25 3.65
N PRO A 51 -7.67 -6.37 3.33
CA PRO A 51 -8.66 -6.96 4.25
C PRO A 51 -8.06 -7.63 5.50
N ASN A 52 -6.81 -8.11 5.45
CA ASN A 52 -6.18 -8.79 6.59
C ASN A 52 -5.64 -7.81 7.64
N VAL A 53 -5.27 -6.60 7.21
CA VAL A 53 -4.57 -5.61 8.05
C VAL A 53 -5.29 -4.24 8.04
N PRO A 54 -6.47 -4.13 8.69
CA PRO A 54 -7.23 -2.88 8.78
C PRO A 54 -6.51 -1.78 9.59
N ALA A 55 -5.48 -2.13 10.35
CA ALA A 55 -4.61 -1.16 11.02
C ALA A 55 -3.76 -0.36 10.01
N LEU A 56 -3.32 -1.01 8.93
CA LEU A 56 -2.47 -0.42 7.88
C LEU A 56 -3.30 0.18 6.76
N TRP A 57 -4.45 -0.43 6.43
CA TRP A 57 -5.30 -0.07 5.31
C TRP A 57 -6.71 0.32 5.77
N LEU A 58 -7.25 1.40 5.21
CA LEU A 58 -8.62 1.83 5.42
C LEU A 58 -9.43 1.56 4.16
N GLN A 59 -10.47 0.74 4.22
CA GLN A 59 -11.41 0.63 3.12
C GLN A 59 -12.11 2.00 2.90
N VAL A 60 -12.08 2.49 1.67
CA VAL A 60 -12.69 3.75 1.22
C VAL A 60 -13.62 3.52 0.04
#